data_AF-A0A537VFF0-F1
#
_entry.id   AF-A0A537VFF0-F1
#
_cell.length_a   1.000
_cell.length_b   1.000
_cell.length_c   1.000
_cell.angle_alpha   90.00
_cell.angle_beta   90.00
_cell.angle_gamma   90.00
#
_symmetry.space_group_name_H-M   'P 1'
#
loop_
_entity.id
_entity.type
_entity.pdbx_description
1 polymer ?
#
loop_
_entity_poly.entity_id
_entity_poly.type
_entity_poly.pdbx_seq_one_letter_code
_entity_poly.pdbx_strand_id
1 'polypeptide(L)'
;MPFERVAGLAATRTYDLTSSFRPSYNMAVNLVRNYTPDQAHELLNASFAQFLADRGVVALEGVREQDRSVLEGYRQNLRCDLGDFDEYWGLVQRARGMRDEDRRGREAARVDDVRAAVASLKPGEVIHVPDSRRRGLAVVVATRDGKPTVLSEDRSAFRVSQKDFREPPPVLTRIALPRTGSSRSARFRRDVASTLVALHVKPPKTRRGHAGDPKVEREAVRLETAARAHPCHGCPERAKHERWAERCAKLEQQMAGVERRIRVRTETLARRFDRVLAVLTDLGYVREWSLTPKGRTLTRIYGEGDLLVGEALATGLMDGLEPSEVAALVSTVVYEARERNPLPGRLPTADAAHGYERLQRLWRQIRRTEDEHQVQLCRELEPGFTTPVYRWAEGVSLDELLEETEMAPGDFVRNCKQLLDLLRQIEEVAQPETAALVRRAHERVLHGVVAYTGV
;
A
#
# COMPACT_ATOMS: atom_id res chain seq x y z
N MET A 1 -1.24 9.90 -20.96
CA MET A 1 -1.04 10.93 -19.92
C MET A 1 -2.03 12.06 -20.16
N PRO A 2 -2.73 12.59 -19.15
CA PRO A 2 -3.65 13.72 -19.33
C PRO A 2 -2.89 14.95 -19.83
N PHE A 3 -3.49 15.74 -20.74
CA PHE A 3 -2.88 16.93 -21.33
C PHE A 3 -2.38 17.94 -20.29
N GLU A 4 -3.15 18.15 -19.22
CA GLU A 4 -2.78 19.02 -18.08
C GLU A 4 -1.47 18.60 -17.42
N ARG A 5 -1.19 17.29 -17.36
CA ARG A 5 0.03 16.75 -16.74
C ARG A 5 1.26 16.99 -17.63
N VAL A 6 1.07 16.96 -18.95
CA VAL A 6 2.11 17.26 -19.96
C VAL A 6 2.38 18.77 -20.02
N ALA A 7 1.32 19.59 -20.00
CA ALA A 7 1.43 21.05 -19.93
C ALA A 7 2.12 21.51 -18.65
N GLY A 8 1.82 20.88 -17.50
CA GLY A 8 2.50 21.14 -16.23
C GLY A 8 4.01 20.82 -16.29
N LEU A 9 4.40 19.69 -16.88
CA LEU A 9 5.82 19.32 -17.05
C LEU A 9 6.57 20.28 -17.99
N ALA A 10 5.92 20.75 -19.06
CA ALA A 10 6.52 21.67 -20.03
C ALA A 10 6.59 23.13 -19.52
N ALA A 11 5.67 23.53 -18.64
CA ALA A 11 5.62 24.89 -18.08
C ALA A 11 6.50 25.08 -16.83
N THR A 12 6.83 23.99 -16.12
CA THR A 12 7.65 24.06 -14.90
C THR A 12 9.12 24.23 -15.26
N ARG A 13 9.64 25.46 -15.17
CA ARG A 13 11.04 25.79 -15.53
C ARG A 13 12.08 25.29 -14.51
N THR A 14 11.67 25.06 -13.26
CA THR A 14 12.53 24.58 -12.17
C THR A 14 11.70 23.81 -11.16
N TYR A 15 12.18 22.65 -10.72
CA TYR A 15 11.58 21.87 -9.63
C TYR A 15 12.10 22.39 -8.28
N ASP A 16 11.22 22.56 -7.31
CA ASP A 16 11.62 22.94 -5.96
C ASP A 16 12.51 21.86 -5.32
N LEU A 17 13.54 22.27 -4.60
CA LEU A 17 14.38 21.37 -3.83
C LEU A 17 13.57 20.79 -2.67
N THR A 18 13.24 19.50 -2.72
CA THR A 18 12.56 18.79 -1.64
C THR A 18 13.59 18.13 -0.72
N SER A 19 13.46 18.31 0.59
CA SER A 19 14.23 17.52 1.55
C SER A 19 13.65 16.10 1.68
N SER A 20 14.49 15.08 1.45
CA SER A 20 14.16 13.67 1.70
C SER A 20 14.55 13.21 3.12
N PHE A 21 15.07 14.12 3.96
CA PHE A 21 15.58 13.78 5.29
C PHE A 21 14.47 13.29 6.21
N ARG A 22 14.68 12.12 6.82
CA ARG A 22 13.81 11.52 7.83
C ARG A 22 14.67 10.87 8.92
N PRO A 23 14.24 10.87 10.19
CA PRO A 23 14.98 10.19 11.25
C PRO A 23 14.99 8.69 10.98
N SER A 24 16.19 8.12 10.82
CA SER A 24 16.45 6.69 10.73
C SER A 24 17.03 6.17 12.05
N TYR A 25 17.04 4.86 12.28
CA TYR A 25 17.64 4.28 13.48
C TYR A 25 19.14 4.60 13.62
N ASN A 26 19.94 4.41 12.55
CA ASN A 26 21.36 4.78 12.53
C ASN A 26 21.58 6.27 12.90
N MET A 27 20.83 7.18 12.30
CA MET A 27 20.87 8.61 12.65
C MET A 27 20.56 8.82 14.14
N ALA A 28 19.52 8.17 14.66
CA ALA A 28 19.12 8.35 16.05
C ALA A 28 20.22 7.89 17.03
N VAL A 29 20.84 6.72 16.79
CA VAL A 29 21.96 6.27 17.63
C VAL A 29 23.20 7.17 17.49
N ASN A 30 23.47 7.72 16.30
CA ASN A 30 24.57 8.66 16.10
C ASN A 30 24.31 10.03 16.76
N LEU A 31 23.06 10.49 16.83
CA LEU A 31 22.69 11.68 17.59
C LEU A 31 22.88 11.45 19.09
N VAL A 32 22.37 10.35 19.64
CA VAL A 32 22.54 9.97 21.05
C VAL A 32 24.03 9.82 21.41
N ARG A 33 24.85 9.30 20.49
CA ARG A 33 26.30 9.12 20.71
C ARG A 33 27.07 10.44 20.87
N ASN A 34 26.70 11.46 20.10
CA ASN A 34 27.53 12.64 19.90
C ASN A 34 26.97 13.93 20.52
N TYR A 35 25.69 13.96 20.88
CA TYR A 35 24.99 15.16 21.35
C TYR A 35 24.18 14.89 22.62
N THR A 36 23.93 15.94 23.40
CA THR A 36 22.94 15.90 24.48
C THR A 36 21.51 15.86 23.93
N PRO A 37 20.49 15.52 24.75
CA PRO A 37 19.09 15.56 24.32
C PRO A 37 18.70 16.89 23.67
N ASP A 38 18.98 18.00 24.36
CA ASP A 38 18.59 19.33 23.89
C ASP A 38 19.30 19.69 22.57
N GLN A 39 20.61 19.41 22.46
CA GLN A 39 21.37 19.66 21.24
C GLN A 39 20.85 18.86 20.03
N ALA A 40 20.46 17.59 20.24
CA ALA A 40 19.90 16.77 19.17
C ALA A 40 18.55 17.35 18.67
N HIS A 41 17.71 17.81 19.59
CA HIS A 41 16.43 18.44 19.25
C HIS A 41 16.62 19.78 18.52
N GLU A 42 17.53 20.62 19.00
CA GLU A 42 17.87 21.89 18.34
C GLU A 42 18.37 21.65 16.91
N LEU A 43 19.26 20.68 16.69
CA LEU A 43 19.79 20.34 15.37
C LEU A 43 18.68 19.88 14.41
N LEU A 44 17.75 19.04 14.88
CA LEU A 44 16.63 18.57 14.07
C LEU A 44 15.65 19.71 13.73
N ASN A 45 15.39 20.60 14.69
CA ASN A 45 14.53 21.76 14.47
C ASN A 45 15.16 22.80 13.52
N ALA A 46 16.49 22.92 13.51
CA ALA A 46 17.22 23.78 12.59
C ALA A 46 17.43 23.16 11.18
N SER A 47 16.99 21.92 10.95
CA SER A 47 17.21 21.22 9.69
C SER A 47 16.42 21.83 8.52
N PHE A 48 16.96 21.71 7.30
CA PHE A 48 16.28 22.15 6.08
C PHE A 48 14.93 21.47 5.86
N ALA A 49 14.78 20.22 6.33
CA ALA A 49 13.51 19.50 6.29
C ALA A 49 12.44 20.19 7.16
N GLN A 50 12.81 20.59 8.38
CA GLN A 50 11.91 21.31 9.27
C GLN A 50 11.57 22.70 8.70
N PHE A 51 12.57 23.42 8.17
CA PHE A 51 12.34 24.72 7.51
C PHE A 51 11.31 24.66 6.37
N LEU A 52 11.42 23.66 5.48
CA LEU A 52 10.44 23.48 4.41
C LEU A 52 9.05 23.09 4.93
N ALA A 53 8.98 22.29 6.00
CA ALA A 53 7.72 21.93 6.64
C ALA A 53 7.04 23.17 7.23
N ASP A 54 7.78 23.99 7.97
CA ASP A 54 7.27 25.21 8.60
C ASP A 54 6.82 26.24 7.56
N ARG A 55 7.63 26.48 6.51
CA ARG A 55 7.23 27.35 5.39
C ARG A 55 5.96 26.84 4.71
N GLY A 56 5.85 25.52 4.54
CA GLY A 56 4.66 24.87 3.98
C GLY A 56 3.43 25.03 4.86
N VAL A 57 3.58 25.07 6.19
CA VAL A 57 2.50 25.37 7.13
C VAL A 57 2.07 26.83 7.02
N VAL A 58 3.00 27.79 7.02
CA VAL A 58 2.69 29.22 6.87
C VAL A 58 1.90 29.50 5.58
N ALA A 59 2.29 28.87 4.46
CA ALA A 59 1.56 29.02 3.21
C ALA A 59 0.12 28.47 3.30
N LEU A 60 -0.07 27.32 3.96
CA LEU A 60 -1.40 26.75 4.17
C LEU A 60 -2.24 27.57 5.14
N GLU A 61 -1.63 28.17 6.17
CA GLU A 61 -2.29 29.08 7.09
C GLU A 61 -2.74 30.36 6.39
N GLY A 62 -1.92 30.91 5.50
CA GLY A 62 -2.30 32.03 4.63
C GLY A 62 -3.51 31.71 3.75
N VAL A 63 -3.53 30.52 3.12
CA VAL A 63 -4.69 30.05 2.34
C VAL A 63 -5.93 29.89 3.23
N ARG A 64 -5.79 29.29 4.43
CA ARG A 64 -6.89 29.12 5.38
C ARG A 64 -7.48 30.46 5.80
N GLU A 65 -6.63 31.45 6.05
CA GLU A 65 -7.07 32.79 6.45
C GLU A 65 -7.79 33.52 5.32
N GLN A 66 -7.28 33.39 4.09
CA GLN A 66 -7.96 33.91 2.90
C GLN A 66 -9.34 33.25 2.71
N ASP A 67 -9.41 31.93 2.77
CA ASP A 67 -10.67 31.18 2.64
C ASP A 67 -11.66 31.57 3.76
N ARG A 68 -11.17 31.80 4.99
CA ARG A 68 -11.99 32.28 6.12
C ARG A 68 -12.62 33.64 5.83
N SER A 69 -11.86 34.58 5.29
CA SER A 69 -12.36 35.90 4.90
C SER A 69 -13.43 35.81 3.79
N VAL A 70 -13.22 34.96 2.78
CA VAL A 70 -14.20 34.71 1.71
C VAL A 70 -15.49 34.07 2.25
N LEU A 71 -15.35 33.09 3.16
CA LEU A 71 -16.48 32.43 3.82
C LEU A 71 -17.35 33.43 4.58
N GLU A 72 -16.74 34.37 5.30
CA GLU A 72 -17.47 35.43 5.99
C GLU A 72 -18.28 36.29 5.02
N GLY A 73 -17.72 36.65 3.87
CA GLY A 73 -18.45 37.33 2.79
C GLY A 73 -19.61 36.52 2.23
N TYR A 74 -19.48 35.19 2.10
CA TYR A 74 -20.59 34.33 1.67
C TYR A 74 -21.70 34.25 2.72
N ARG A 75 -21.35 34.16 4.01
CA ARG A 75 -22.31 34.15 5.13
C ARG A 75 -23.14 35.43 5.23
N GLN A 76 -22.60 36.57 4.83
CA GLN A 76 -23.40 37.81 4.74
C GLN A 76 -24.53 37.69 3.71
N ASN A 77 -24.33 36.91 2.63
CA ASN A 77 -25.33 36.68 1.59
C ASN A 77 -26.34 35.54 1.93
N LEU A 78 -26.15 34.86 3.06
CA LEU A 78 -27.04 33.82 3.58
C LEU A 78 -28.14 34.36 4.50
N ARG A 79 -28.03 35.63 4.91
CA ARG A 79 -29.01 36.25 5.79
C ARG A 79 -30.37 36.30 5.11
N CYS A 80 -31.33 35.59 5.69
CA CYS A 80 -32.72 35.58 5.26
C CYS A 80 -33.57 36.35 6.27
N ASP A 81 -34.46 37.22 5.78
CA ASP A 81 -35.37 37.99 6.66
C ASP A 81 -36.39 37.11 7.39
N LEU A 82 -36.60 35.86 6.94
CA LEU A 82 -37.57 34.92 7.50
C LEU A 82 -37.00 34.04 8.62
N GLY A 83 -35.68 34.05 8.84
CA GLY A 83 -35.04 33.24 9.90
C GLY A 83 -33.64 32.75 9.53
N ASP A 84 -33.13 31.81 10.33
CA ASP A 84 -31.81 31.22 10.13
C ASP A 84 -31.80 30.31 8.88
N PHE A 85 -31.09 30.72 7.84
CA PHE A 85 -30.99 29.92 6.62
C PHE A 85 -29.99 28.75 6.76
N ASP A 86 -28.99 28.87 7.64
CA ASP A 86 -28.01 27.82 7.90
C ASP A 86 -28.67 26.63 8.61
N GLU A 87 -29.58 26.89 9.55
CA GLU A 87 -30.40 25.85 10.19
C GLU A 87 -31.27 25.11 9.15
N TYR A 88 -32.02 25.86 8.33
CA TYR A 88 -32.82 25.30 7.23
C TYR A 88 -31.99 24.43 6.29
N TRP A 89 -30.87 24.97 5.80
CA TRP A 89 -30.00 24.27 4.86
C TRP A 89 -29.35 23.05 5.50
N GLY A 90 -29.00 23.13 6.78
CA GLY A 90 -28.50 21.99 7.56
C GLY A 90 -29.48 20.82 7.58
N LEU A 91 -30.78 21.07 7.76
CA LEU A 91 -31.83 20.04 7.69
C LEU A 91 -31.90 19.39 6.30
N VAL A 92 -31.88 20.20 5.24
CA VAL A 92 -31.92 19.73 3.84
C VAL A 92 -30.67 18.91 3.51
N GLN A 93 -29.49 19.37 3.90
CA GLN A 93 -28.21 18.70 3.64
C GLN A 93 -28.09 17.39 4.42
N ARG A 94 -28.53 17.34 5.68
CA ARG A 94 -28.53 16.10 6.46
C ARG A 94 -29.46 15.05 5.83
N ALA A 95 -30.66 15.43 5.42
CA ALA A 95 -31.58 14.51 4.75
C ALA A 95 -30.99 13.94 3.44
N ARG A 96 -30.41 14.82 2.61
CA ARG A 96 -29.74 14.41 1.36
C ARG A 96 -28.51 13.54 1.62
N GLY A 97 -27.66 13.96 2.56
CA GLY A 97 -26.44 13.28 2.96
C GLY A 97 -26.69 11.86 3.44
N MET A 98 -27.69 11.66 4.31
CA MET A 98 -28.06 10.34 4.82
C MET A 98 -28.48 9.37 3.70
N ARG A 99 -29.31 9.82 2.73
CA ARG A 99 -29.70 8.99 1.58
C ARG A 99 -28.52 8.70 0.65
N ASP A 100 -27.64 9.68 0.44
CA ASP A 100 -26.44 9.51 -0.38
C ASP A 100 -25.42 8.56 0.26
N GLU A 101 -25.29 8.58 1.58
CA GLU A 101 -24.46 7.65 2.36
C GLU A 101 -25.03 6.24 2.33
N ASP A 102 -26.33 6.06 2.58
CA ASP A 102 -27.01 4.76 2.45
C ASP A 102 -26.86 4.20 1.02
N ARG A 103 -27.03 5.04 -0.01
CA ARG A 103 -26.81 4.63 -1.41
C ARG A 103 -25.37 4.18 -1.64
N ARG A 104 -24.38 4.94 -1.15
CA ARG A 104 -22.96 4.61 -1.29
C ARG A 104 -22.59 3.33 -0.51
N GLY A 105 -23.11 3.16 0.70
CA GLY A 105 -22.92 1.97 1.51
C GLY A 105 -23.49 0.72 0.84
N ARG A 106 -24.72 0.80 0.29
CA ARG A 106 -25.32 -0.28 -0.49
C ARG A 106 -24.53 -0.61 -1.75
N GLU A 107 -24.01 0.40 -2.43
CA GLU A 107 -23.18 0.19 -3.61
C GLU A 107 -21.87 -0.53 -3.25
N ALA A 108 -21.20 -0.13 -2.17
CA ALA A 108 -19.99 -0.79 -1.68
C ALA A 108 -20.26 -2.24 -1.25
N ALA A 109 -21.29 -2.47 -0.45
CA ALA A 109 -21.69 -3.82 -0.03
C ALA A 109 -22.02 -4.73 -1.23
N ARG A 110 -22.74 -4.19 -2.22
CA ARG A 110 -23.03 -4.91 -3.48
C ARG A 110 -21.75 -5.29 -4.22
N VAL A 111 -20.76 -4.39 -4.31
CA VAL A 111 -19.47 -4.67 -4.96
C VAL A 111 -18.72 -5.78 -4.23
N ASP A 112 -18.74 -5.76 -2.89
CA ASP A 112 -18.10 -6.78 -2.06
C ASP A 112 -18.82 -8.14 -2.19
N ASP A 113 -20.15 -8.17 -2.20
CA ASP A 113 -20.94 -9.38 -2.43
C ASP A 113 -20.67 -9.99 -3.81
N VAL A 114 -20.58 -9.15 -4.85
CA VAL A 114 -20.21 -9.59 -6.21
C VAL A 114 -18.82 -10.21 -6.20
N ARG A 115 -17.85 -9.54 -5.57
CA ARG A 115 -16.47 -10.01 -5.48
C ARG A 115 -16.40 -11.36 -4.75
N ALA A 116 -17.08 -11.50 -3.62
CA ALA A 116 -17.14 -12.72 -2.83
C ALA A 116 -17.80 -13.85 -3.63
N ALA A 117 -18.94 -13.59 -4.28
CA ALA A 117 -19.64 -14.57 -5.11
C ALA A 117 -18.76 -15.05 -6.26
N VAL A 118 -18.13 -14.14 -7.02
CA VAL A 118 -17.22 -14.48 -8.12
C VAL A 118 -16.02 -15.31 -7.64
N ALA A 119 -15.44 -14.96 -6.48
CA ALA A 119 -14.33 -15.71 -5.92
C ALA A 119 -14.74 -17.12 -5.45
N SER A 120 -15.99 -17.30 -5.03
CA SER A 120 -16.53 -18.58 -4.54
C SER A 120 -16.92 -19.57 -5.65
N LEU A 121 -16.94 -19.13 -6.92
CA LEU A 121 -17.35 -19.93 -8.06
C LEU A 121 -16.42 -21.13 -8.28
N LYS A 122 -17.04 -22.31 -8.42
CA LYS A 122 -16.33 -23.59 -8.57
C LYS A 122 -16.37 -24.12 -10.00
N PRO A 123 -15.34 -24.86 -10.44
CA PRO A 123 -15.39 -25.55 -11.73
C PRO A 123 -16.64 -26.42 -11.89
N GLY A 124 -17.30 -26.30 -13.04
CA GLY A 124 -18.55 -26.96 -13.39
C GLY A 124 -19.80 -26.12 -13.15
N GLU A 125 -19.72 -25.00 -12.43
CA GLU A 125 -20.87 -24.13 -12.19
C GLU A 125 -21.20 -23.26 -13.41
N VAL A 126 -22.48 -23.18 -13.74
CA VAL A 126 -23.01 -22.40 -14.86
C VAL A 126 -23.59 -21.09 -14.35
N ILE A 127 -23.13 -19.99 -14.93
CA ILE A 127 -23.53 -18.62 -14.60
C ILE A 127 -23.95 -17.87 -15.86
N HIS A 128 -24.62 -16.74 -15.68
CA HIS A 128 -24.95 -15.81 -16.77
C HIS A 128 -24.10 -14.54 -16.65
N VAL A 129 -23.40 -14.17 -17.72
CA VAL A 129 -22.53 -12.97 -17.76
C VAL A 129 -23.24 -11.84 -18.51
N PRO A 130 -23.72 -10.78 -17.83
CA PRO A 130 -24.54 -9.75 -18.44
C PRO A 130 -23.75 -8.66 -19.19
N ASP A 131 -22.57 -8.25 -18.69
CA ASP A 131 -21.93 -6.98 -19.10
C ASP A 131 -20.52 -7.15 -19.72
N SER A 132 -20.19 -8.33 -20.25
CA SER A 132 -18.91 -8.54 -20.95
C SER A 132 -19.05 -8.37 -22.47
N ARG A 133 -17.91 -8.24 -23.20
CA ARG A 133 -17.86 -8.30 -24.69
C ARG A 133 -18.53 -9.55 -25.26
N ARG A 134 -18.77 -10.59 -24.43
CA ARG A 134 -19.41 -11.84 -24.78
C ARG A 134 -20.50 -12.15 -23.75
N ARG A 135 -21.72 -11.72 -24.06
CA ARG A 135 -22.91 -11.88 -23.21
C ARG A 135 -23.49 -13.28 -23.37
N GLY A 136 -23.94 -13.88 -22.28
CA GLY A 136 -24.66 -15.15 -22.31
C GLY A 136 -24.30 -16.10 -21.18
N LEU A 137 -24.70 -17.36 -21.34
CA LEU A 137 -24.37 -18.45 -20.41
C LEU A 137 -22.88 -18.80 -20.52
N ALA A 138 -22.27 -19.07 -19.37
CA ALA A 138 -20.90 -19.52 -19.29
C ALA A 138 -20.73 -20.53 -18.16
N VAL A 139 -19.87 -21.52 -18.36
CA VAL A 139 -19.47 -22.48 -17.32
C VAL A 139 -18.08 -22.16 -16.81
N VAL A 140 -17.89 -22.22 -15.49
CA VAL A 140 -16.58 -22.09 -14.85
C VAL A 140 -15.76 -23.33 -15.13
N VAL A 141 -14.59 -23.19 -15.74
CA VAL A 141 -13.71 -24.32 -16.10
C VAL A 141 -12.52 -24.47 -15.17
N ALA A 142 -12.05 -23.37 -14.58
CA ALA A 142 -10.95 -23.36 -13.63
C ALA A 142 -11.02 -22.10 -12.76
N THR A 143 -10.59 -22.20 -11.52
CA THR A 143 -10.45 -21.05 -10.61
C THR A 143 -9.01 -21.03 -10.10
N ARG A 144 -8.30 -19.92 -10.31
CA ARG A 144 -6.94 -19.69 -9.79
C ARG A 144 -6.92 -18.34 -9.08
N ASP A 145 -6.39 -18.29 -7.87
CA ASP A 145 -6.23 -17.06 -7.09
C ASP A 145 -7.53 -16.23 -6.97
N GLY A 146 -8.67 -16.92 -6.79
CA GLY A 146 -9.99 -16.29 -6.71
C GLY A 146 -10.50 -15.67 -8.03
N LYS A 147 -9.85 -15.94 -9.16
CA LYS A 147 -10.24 -15.47 -10.50
C LYS A 147 -10.71 -16.64 -11.37
N PRO A 148 -12.03 -16.84 -11.51
CA PRO A 148 -12.56 -17.91 -12.34
C PRO A 148 -12.36 -17.63 -13.83
N THR A 149 -11.95 -18.67 -14.55
CA THR A 149 -11.95 -18.75 -16.00
C THR A 149 -13.23 -19.45 -16.42
N VAL A 150 -13.99 -18.82 -17.31
CA VAL A 150 -15.26 -19.34 -17.81
C VAL A 150 -15.17 -19.66 -19.30
N LEU A 151 -15.99 -20.60 -19.75
CA LEU A 151 -16.21 -20.94 -21.15
C LEU A 151 -17.65 -20.62 -21.53
N SER A 152 -17.85 -19.74 -22.50
CA SER A 152 -19.16 -19.35 -23.01
C SER A 152 -19.66 -20.24 -24.15
N GLU A 153 -20.94 -20.10 -24.49
CA GLU A 153 -21.63 -20.86 -25.56
C GLU A 153 -20.99 -20.71 -26.94
N ASP A 154 -20.37 -19.56 -27.22
CA ASP A 154 -19.59 -19.27 -28.44
C ASP A 154 -18.18 -19.91 -28.44
N ARG A 155 -17.91 -20.86 -27.53
CA ARG A 155 -16.65 -21.61 -27.38
C ARG A 155 -15.47 -20.73 -26.96
N SER A 156 -15.76 -19.61 -26.33
CA SER A 156 -14.76 -18.63 -25.96
C SER A 156 -14.38 -18.76 -24.48
N ALA A 157 -13.08 -18.83 -24.20
CA ALA A 157 -12.58 -18.92 -22.83
C ALA A 157 -12.01 -17.57 -22.38
N PHE A 158 -12.50 -17.04 -21.26
CA PHE A 158 -12.03 -15.76 -20.71
C PHE A 158 -12.15 -15.74 -19.18
N ARG A 159 -11.44 -14.82 -18.54
CA ARG A 159 -11.53 -14.60 -17.10
C ARG A 159 -12.63 -13.58 -16.81
N VAL A 160 -13.44 -13.87 -15.80
CA VAL A 160 -14.44 -12.92 -15.30
C VAL A 160 -13.97 -12.29 -14.01
N SER A 161 -14.46 -11.09 -13.76
CA SER A 161 -14.13 -10.25 -12.62
C SER A 161 -15.39 -9.58 -12.07
N GLN A 162 -15.26 -8.90 -10.93
CA GLN A 162 -16.37 -8.12 -10.36
C GLN A 162 -16.95 -7.06 -11.32
N LYS A 163 -16.20 -6.61 -12.33
CA LYS A 163 -16.66 -5.59 -13.29
C LYS A 163 -17.67 -6.13 -14.31
N ASP A 164 -17.72 -7.45 -14.49
CA ASP A 164 -18.57 -8.10 -15.48
C ASP A 164 -20.01 -8.33 -14.97
N PHE A 165 -20.25 -8.05 -13.68
CA PHE A 165 -21.51 -8.30 -12.99
C PHE A 165 -22.03 -7.06 -12.27
N ARG A 166 -23.33 -6.81 -12.40
CA ARG A 166 -24.04 -5.78 -11.61
C ARG A 166 -24.58 -6.35 -10.31
N GLU A 167 -24.88 -7.64 -10.26
CA GLU A 167 -25.37 -8.31 -9.05
C GLU A 167 -24.58 -9.58 -8.84
N PRO A 168 -24.48 -10.10 -7.61
CA PRO A 168 -23.81 -11.36 -7.35
C PRO A 168 -24.35 -12.44 -8.29
N PRO A 169 -23.51 -13.06 -9.14
CA PRO A 169 -23.97 -13.98 -10.16
C PRO A 169 -24.58 -15.22 -9.51
N PRO A 170 -25.86 -15.55 -9.75
CA PRO A 170 -26.44 -16.78 -9.25
C PRO A 170 -25.85 -17.99 -10.01
N VAL A 171 -25.57 -19.07 -9.29
CA VAL A 171 -25.28 -20.37 -9.91
C VAL A 171 -26.59 -20.95 -10.43
N LEU A 172 -26.72 -21.06 -11.75
CA LEU A 172 -27.96 -21.50 -12.40
C LEU A 172 -28.09 -23.03 -12.38
N THR A 173 -26.98 -23.72 -12.64
CA THR A 173 -26.88 -25.18 -12.60
C THR A 173 -25.41 -25.60 -12.50
N ARG A 174 -25.15 -26.90 -12.38
CA ARG A 174 -23.81 -27.48 -12.42
C ARG A 174 -23.73 -28.56 -13.48
N ILE A 175 -22.68 -28.53 -14.29
CA ILE A 175 -22.35 -29.58 -15.25
C ILE A 175 -21.07 -30.31 -14.85
N ALA A 176 -21.03 -31.61 -15.14
CA ALA A 176 -19.83 -32.41 -14.98
C ALA A 176 -18.83 -32.05 -16.11
N LEU A 177 -17.66 -31.52 -15.73
CA LEU A 177 -16.59 -31.26 -16.67
C LEU A 177 -15.84 -32.56 -17.01
N PRO A 178 -15.40 -32.75 -18.27
CA PRO A 178 -14.55 -33.87 -18.64
C PRO A 178 -13.28 -33.94 -17.77
N ARG A 179 -12.93 -35.14 -17.29
CA ARG A 179 -11.76 -35.37 -16.41
C ARG A 179 -10.41 -35.04 -17.07
N THR A 180 -10.36 -35.10 -18.41
CA THR A 180 -9.17 -34.84 -19.21
C THR A 180 -9.44 -33.74 -20.23
N GLY A 181 -8.71 -32.62 -20.12
CA GLY A 181 -8.83 -31.52 -21.06
C GLY A 181 -8.46 -30.17 -20.44
N SER A 182 -8.12 -29.21 -21.29
CA SER A 182 -7.82 -27.83 -20.91
C SER A 182 -8.70 -26.88 -21.70
N SER A 183 -9.00 -25.72 -21.13
CA SER A 183 -9.68 -24.62 -21.83
C SER A 183 -8.95 -24.16 -23.10
N ARG A 184 -7.66 -24.51 -23.26
CA ARG A 184 -6.89 -24.26 -24.50
C ARG A 184 -7.22 -25.24 -25.63
N SER A 185 -7.69 -26.46 -25.33
CA SER A 185 -7.99 -27.49 -26.33
C SER A 185 -9.27 -27.18 -27.10
N ALA A 186 -9.22 -27.28 -28.44
CA ALA A 186 -10.37 -27.05 -29.31
C ALA A 186 -11.46 -28.13 -29.16
N ARG A 187 -11.09 -29.36 -28.80
CA ARG A 187 -12.05 -30.45 -28.56
C ARG A 187 -12.83 -30.21 -27.27
N PHE A 188 -12.12 -29.95 -26.17
CA PHE A 188 -12.72 -29.65 -24.88
C PHE A 188 -13.69 -28.46 -24.94
N ARG A 189 -13.30 -27.38 -25.61
CA ARG A 189 -14.17 -26.21 -25.80
C ARG A 189 -15.46 -26.52 -26.57
N ARG A 190 -15.41 -27.41 -27.57
CA ARG A 190 -16.59 -27.82 -28.34
C ARG A 190 -17.53 -28.68 -27.50
N ASP A 191 -17.01 -29.69 -26.81
CA ASP A 191 -17.81 -30.63 -26.03
C ASP A 191 -18.55 -29.89 -24.88
N VAL A 192 -17.83 -29.04 -24.15
CA VAL A 192 -18.42 -28.26 -23.05
C VAL A 192 -19.40 -27.20 -23.54
N ALA A 193 -19.10 -26.48 -24.63
CA ALA A 193 -20.04 -25.51 -25.20
C ALA A 193 -21.32 -26.18 -25.75
N SER A 194 -21.20 -27.36 -26.36
CA SER A 194 -22.38 -28.12 -26.82
C SER A 194 -23.28 -28.56 -25.67
N THR A 195 -22.67 -28.95 -24.55
CA THR A 195 -23.39 -29.27 -23.31
C THR A 195 -24.10 -28.04 -22.75
N LEU A 196 -23.43 -26.88 -22.77
CA LEU A 196 -23.97 -25.62 -22.27
C LEU A 196 -25.19 -25.16 -23.09
N VAL A 197 -25.11 -25.23 -24.42
CA VAL A 197 -26.22 -24.88 -25.33
C VAL A 197 -27.42 -25.82 -25.14
N ALA A 198 -27.19 -27.10 -24.84
CA ALA A 198 -28.26 -28.08 -24.63
C ALA A 198 -29.10 -27.82 -23.36
N LEU A 199 -28.58 -27.08 -22.37
CA LEU A 199 -29.25 -26.86 -21.08
C LEU A 199 -30.46 -25.92 -21.14
N HIS A 200 -30.64 -25.13 -22.21
CA HIS A 200 -31.77 -24.21 -22.41
C HIS A 200 -32.14 -23.38 -21.16
N VAL A 201 -31.13 -22.91 -20.42
CA VAL A 201 -31.33 -22.18 -19.15
C VAL A 201 -31.73 -20.74 -19.45
N LYS A 202 -32.82 -20.27 -18.82
CA LYS A 202 -33.25 -18.87 -18.97
C LYS A 202 -32.33 -17.94 -18.17
N PRO A 203 -32.02 -16.73 -18.68
CA PRO A 203 -31.27 -15.75 -17.91
C PRO A 203 -32.02 -15.42 -16.61
N PRO A 204 -31.30 -15.25 -15.49
CA PRO A 204 -31.92 -14.89 -14.22
C PRO A 204 -32.64 -13.56 -14.35
N LYS A 205 -33.81 -13.43 -13.71
CA LYS A 205 -34.48 -12.13 -13.59
C LYS A 205 -33.56 -11.21 -12.80
N THR A 206 -33.28 -10.02 -13.33
CA THR A 206 -32.59 -8.94 -12.60
C THR A 206 -33.33 -8.72 -11.29
N ARG A 207 -32.63 -8.89 -10.15
CA ARG A 207 -33.24 -8.57 -8.87
C ARG A 207 -33.42 -7.04 -8.83
N ARG A 208 -34.48 -6.59 -8.15
CA ARG A 208 -34.55 -5.17 -7.80
C ARG A 208 -33.48 -4.97 -6.72
N GLY A 209 -32.65 -3.94 -6.90
CA GLY A 209 -31.61 -3.59 -5.93
C GLY A 209 -32.20 -3.51 -4.51
N HIS A 210 -31.38 -3.81 -3.50
CA HIS A 210 -31.83 -3.80 -2.11
C HIS A 210 -32.47 -2.44 -1.78
N ALA A 211 -33.64 -2.49 -1.15
CA ALA A 211 -34.28 -1.31 -0.58
C ALA A 211 -33.30 -0.65 0.41
N GLY A 212 -33.28 0.69 0.43
CA GLY A 212 -32.48 1.44 1.41
C GLY A 212 -32.88 1.09 2.84
N ASP A 213 -31.99 1.37 3.80
CA ASP A 213 -32.29 1.14 5.21
C ASP A 213 -33.58 1.91 5.60
N PRO A 214 -34.65 1.21 6.04
CA PRO A 214 -35.89 1.86 6.45
C PRO A 214 -35.71 2.87 7.57
N LYS A 215 -34.68 2.72 8.42
CA LYS A 215 -34.36 3.69 9.47
C LYS A 215 -33.80 4.99 8.88
N VAL A 216 -32.89 4.87 7.91
CA VAL A 216 -32.32 6.02 7.19
C VAL A 216 -33.42 6.78 6.46
N GLU A 217 -34.33 6.08 5.77
CA GLU A 217 -35.42 6.72 5.05
C GLU A 217 -36.40 7.44 6.00
N ARG A 218 -36.75 6.83 7.13
CA ARG A 218 -37.62 7.47 8.15
C ARG A 218 -37.01 8.76 8.70
N GLU A 219 -35.72 8.75 9.02
CA GLU A 219 -35.05 9.94 9.56
C GLU A 219 -34.85 11.01 8.48
N ALA A 220 -34.55 10.63 7.24
CA ALA A 220 -34.50 11.57 6.11
C ALA A 220 -35.85 12.27 5.89
N VAL A 221 -36.97 11.53 5.92
CA VAL A 221 -38.32 12.09 5.81
C VAL A 221 -38.64 13.02 6.99
N ARG A 222 -38.21 12.67 8.20
CA ARG A 222 -38.37 13.53 9.39
C ARG A 222 -37.64 14.87 9.21
N LEU A 223 -36.39 14.84 8.75
CA LEU A 223 -35.59 16.03 8.47
C LEU A 223 -36.19 16.88 7.34
N GLU A 224 -36.71 16.25 6.28
CA GLU A 224 -37.43 16.96 5.20
C GLU A 224 -38.71 17.62 5.70
N THR A 225 -39.43 16.96 6.60
CA THR A 225 -40.64 17.52 7.22
C THR A 225 -40.30 18.73 8.08
N ALA A 226 -39.23 18.64 8.89
CA ALA A 226 -38.73 19.77 9.67
C ALA A 226 -38.27 20.92 8.76
N ALA A 227 -37.56 20.62 7.67
CA ALA A 227 -37.14 21.63 6.70
C ALA A 227 -38.34 22.33 6.03
N ARG A 228 -39.42 21.61 5.71
CA ARG A 228 -40.66 22.19 5.15
C ARG A 228 -41.40 23.09 6.14
N ALA A 229 -41.34 22.77 7.43
CA ALA A 229 -41.94 23.57 8.50
C ALA A 229 -41.12 24.83 8.84
N HIS A 230 -39.85 24.89 8.43
CA HIS A 230 -38.98 26.01 8.71
C HIS A 230 -39.40 27.27 7.92
N PRO A 231 -39.44 28.47 8.54
CA PRO A 231 -39.87 29.73 7.88
C PRO A 231 -39.14 30.03 6.56
N CYS A 232 -37.82 29.79 6.51
CA CYS A 232 -37.00 29.95 5.31
C CYS A 232 -37.42 29.06 4.11
N HIS A 233 -38.25 28.02 4.31
CA HIS A 233 -38.76 27.21 3.21
C HIS A 233 -39.62 28.02 2.24
N GLY A 234 -40.32 29.04 2.73
CA GLY A 234 -41.17 29.94 1.95
C GLY A 234 -40.45 31.18 1.40
N CYS A 235 -39.12 31.28 1.52
CA CYS A 235 -38.38 32.45 1.07
C CYS A 235 -38.50 32.66 -0.46
N PRO A 236 -38.84 33.86 -0.95
CA PRO A 236 -38.87 34.15 -2.39
C PRO A 236 -37.51 33.97 -3.07
N GLU A 237 -36.44 34.33 -2.36
CA GLU A 237 -35.04 34.22 -2.83
C GLU A 237 -34.37 32.90 -2.40
N ARG A 238 -35.15 31.86 -2.05
CA ARG A 238 -34.62 30.59 -1.52
C ARG A 238 -33.52 30.01 -2.41
N ALA A 239 -33.74 29.96 -3.73
CA ALA A 239 -32.74 29.43 -4.66
C ALA A 239 -31.42 30.22 -4.69
N LYS A 240 -31.43 31.51 -4.33
CA LYS A 240 -30.21 32.33 -4.17
C LYS A 240 -29.50 31.97 -2.87
N HIS A 241 -30.23 31.87 -1.76
CA HIS A 241 -29.67 31.48 -0.47
C HIS A 241 -29.13 30.03 -0.50
N GLU A 242 -29.83 29.09 -1.13
CA GLU A 242 -29.36 27.70 -1.32
C GLU A 242 -28.03 27.65 -2.08
N ARG A 243 -27.87 28.47 -3.13
CA ARG A 243 -26.61 28.57 -3.88
C ARG A 243 -25.46 29.12 -3.04
N TRP A 244 -25.72 30.12 -2.19
CA TRP A 244 -24.71 30.64 -1.25
C TRP A 244 -24.38 29.62 -0.16
N ALA A 245 -25.38 28.91 0.35
CA ALA A 245 -25.22 27.86 1.35
C ALA A 245 -24.36 26.70 0.82
N GLU A 246 -24.59 26.30 -0.43
CA GLU A 246 -23.77 25.30 -1.11
C GLU A 246 -22.31 25.76 -1.28
N ARG A 247 -22.09 27.03 -1.62
CA ARG A 247 -20.73 27.62 -1.71
C ARG A 247 -20.04 27.66 -0.35
N CYS A 248 -20.75 28.05 0.71
CA CYS A 248 -20.23 28.02 2.09
C CYS A 248 -19.81 26.61 2.47
N ALA A 249 -20.71 25.62 2.33
CA ALA A 249 -20.43 24.24 2.68
C ALA A 249 -19.22 23.68 1.91
N LYS A 250 -19.09 24.01 0.62
CA LYS A 250 -17.93 23.60 -0.19
C LYS A 250 -16.63 24.24 0.30
N LEU A 251 -16.64 25.53 0.63
CA LEU A 251 -15.47 26.25 1.12
C LEU A 251 -15.06 25.77 2.52
N GLU A 252 -16.03 25.49 3.40
CA GLU A 252 -15.78 24.90 4.71
C GLU A 252 -15.12 23.51 4.61
N GLN A 253 -15.57 22.67 3.67
CA GLN A 253 -14.91 21.38 3.39
C GLN A 253 -13.46 21.57 2.88
N GLN A 254 -13.22 22.56 2.02
CA GLN A 254 -11.87 22.90 1.55
C GLN A 254 -10.98 23.35 2.70
N MET A 255 -11.47 24.25 3.57
CA MET A 255 -10.78 24.72 4.77
C MET A 255 -10.46 23.57 5.73
N ALA A 256 -11.41 22.66 5.97
CA ALA A 256 -11.16 21.47 6.79
C ALA A 256 -10.06 20.57 6.19
N GLY A 257 -9.99 20.47 4.85
CA GLY A 257 -8.92 19.79 4.14
C GLY A 257 -7.56 20.50 4.29
N VAL A 258 -7.52 21.83 4.24
CA VAL A 258 -6.32 22.65 4.52
C VAL A 258 -5.86 22.43 5.96
N GLU A 259 -6.77 22.49 6.93
CA GLU A 259 -6.47 22.29 8.34
C GLU A 259 -5.88 20.90 8.62
N ARG A 260 -6.45 19.85 8.02
CA ARG A 260 -5.89 18.49 8.12
C ARG A 260 -4.46 18.43 7.55
N ARG A 261 -4.20 19.10 6.43
CA ARG A 261 -2.86 19.17 5.83
C ARG A 261 -1.86 19.94 6.69
N ILE A 262 -2.29 21.03 7.33
CA ILE A 262 -1.48 21.74 8.33
C ILE A 262 -1.11 20.75 9.42
N ARG A 263 -2.09 20.12 10.08
CA ARG A 263 -1.88 19.18 11.18
C ARG A 263 -0.90 18.05 10.86
N VAL A 264 -0.97 17.49 9.65
CA VAL A 264 -0.04 16.46 9.18
C VAL A 264 1.38 17.01 8.98
N ARG A 265 1.52 18.25 8.49
CA ARG A 265 2.82 18.92 8.27
C ARG A 265 3.42 19.53 9.54
N THR A 266 2.61 19.77 10.58
CA THR A 266 3.06 20.28 11.88
C THR A 266 3.77 19.22 12.73
N GLU A 267 3.82 17.96 12.28
CA GLU A 267 4.63 16.95 12.95
C GLU A 267 6.12 17.28 12.79
N THR A 268 6.73 17.74 13.88
CA THR A 268 8.14 18.14 13.87
C THR A 268 9.06 16.93 13.69
N LEU A 269 10.20 17.18 13.06
CA LEU A 269 11.24 16.19 12.90
C LEU A 269 11.74 15.66 14.26
N ALA A 270 11.78 16.53 15.27
CA ALA A 270 12.06 16.17 16.66
C ALA A 270 11.07 15.13 17.22
N ARG A 271 9.76 15.32 17.04
CA ARG A 271 8.75 14.34 17.50
C ARG A 271 8.84 13.00 16.78
N ARG A 272 9.29 12.98 15.52
CA ARG A 272 9.56 11.72 14.81
C ARG A 272 10.80 11.04 15.38
N PHE A 273 11.85 11.81 15.65
CA PHE A 273 13.05 11.32 16.32
C PHE A 273 12.72 10.72 17.69
N ASP A 274 11.86 11.34 18.50
CA ASP A 274 11.46 10.81 19.81
C ASP A 274 10.81 9.43 19.70
N ARG A 275 9.95 9.22 18.70
CA ARG A 275 9.34 7.91 18.48
C ARG A 275 10.33 6.86 18.00
N VAL A 276 11.27 7.24 17.14
CA VAL A 276 12.38 6.36 16.73
C VAL A 276 13.23 5.99 17.94
N LEU A 277 13.50 6.94 18.82
CA LEU A 277 14.24 6.71 20.07
C LEU A 277 13.46 5.80 21.04
N ALA A 278 12.14 5.92 21.09
CA ALA A 278 11.29 5.05 21.90
C ALA A 278 11.37 3.59 21.42
N VAL A 279 11.31 3.33 20.11
CA VAL A 279 11.53 1.99 19.54
C VAL A 279 12.92 1.44 19.92
N LEU A 280 13.97 2.27 19.79
CA LEU A 280 15.33 1.88 20.18
C LEU A 280 15.47 1.61 21.69
N THR A 281 14.69 2.31 22.51
CA THR A 281 14.68 2.11 23.97
C THR A 281 14.02 0.78 24.32
N ASP A 282 12.86 0.48 23.74
CA ASP A 282 12.12 -0.77 23.98
C ASP A 282 12.91 -2.00 23.51
N LEU A 283 13.64 -1.90 22.39
CA LEU A 283 14.50 -2.96 21.88
C LEU A 283 15.88 -3.03 22.55
N GLY A 284 16.15 -2.15 23.52
CA GLY A 284 17.34 -2.16 24.36
C GLY A 284 18.62 -1.64 23.68
N TYR A 285 18.51 -0.82 22.64
CA TYR A 285 19.65 -0.14 22.00
C TYR A 285 20.06 1.12 22.75
N VAL A 286 19.10 1.80 23.40
CA VAL A 286 19.33 3.02 24.17
C VAL A 286 18.76 2.88 25.58
N ARG A 287 19.48 3.40 26.57
CA ARG A 287 18.99 3.55 27.95
C ARG A 287 19.47 4.88 28.49
N GLU A 288 18.58 5.68 29.08
CA GLU A 288 18.93 6.96 29.73
C GLU A 288 19.83 7.85 28.85
N TRP A 289 19.47 8.02 27.57
CA TRP A 289 20.25 8.77 26.58
C TRP A 289 21.70 8.26 26.39
N SER A 290 21.91 6.96 26.55
CA SER A 290 23.22 6.33 26.34
C SER A 290 23.07 5.06 25.51
N LEU A 291 24.03 4.83 24.61
CA LEU A 291 24.05 3.62 23.79
C LEU A 291 24.46 2.41 24.62
N THR A 292 23.65 1.35 24.57
CA THR A 292 24.03 0.03 25.07
C THR A 292 25.08 -0.61 24.14
N PRO A 293 25.70 -1.75 24.51
CA PRO A 293 26.58 -2.47 23.58
C PRO A 293 25.90 -2.78 22.24
N LYS A 294 24.61 -3.17 22.28
CA LYS A 294 23.75 -3.38 21.10
C LYS A 294 23.54 -2.09 20.30
N GLY A 295 23.31 -0.98 21.01
CA GLY A 295 23.26 0.38 20.47
C GLY A 295 24.50 0.77 19.65
N ARG A 296 25.68 0.42 20.13
CA ARG A 296 26.96 0.75 19.49
C ARG A 296 27.16 0.02 18.16
N THR A 297 26.75 -1.25 18.08
CA THR A 297 26.78 -2.04 16.84
C THR A 297 26.01 -1.35 15.72
N LEU A 298 24.84 -0.79 16.03
CA LEU A 298 23.97 -0.13 15.04
C LEU A 298 24.59 1.14 14.44
N THR A 299 25.55 1.79 15.13
CA THR A 299 26.16 3.04 14.64
C THR A 299 26.91 2.91 13.32
N ARG A 300 27.29 1.69 12.93
CA ARG A 300 28.06 1.39 11.71
C ARG A 300 27.28 0.61 10.65
N ILE A 301 25.99 0.32 10.89
CA ILE A 301 25.12 -0.30 9.89
C ILE A 301 24.26 0.80 9.28
N TYR A 302 24.32 0.96 7.96
CA TYR A 302 23.67 2.01 7.21
C TYR A 302 22.61 1.41 6.28
N GLY A 303 21.43 2.03 6.24
CA GLY A 303 20.32 1.65 5.37
C GLY A 303 19.05 1.30 6.15
N GLU A 304 17.96 1.04 5.43
CA GLU A 304 16.63 0.81 6.01
C GLU A 304 16.50 -0.51 6.79
N GLY A 305 17.45 -1.43 6.59
CA GLY A 305 17.52 -2.73 7.27
C GLY A 305 18.43 -2.75 8.49
N ASP A 306 18.96 -1.61 8.92
CA ASP A 306 19.97 -1.50 9.97
C ASP A 306 19.56 -2.20 11.29
N LEU A 307 18.36 -1.89 11.79
CA LEU A 307 17.83 -2.44 13.03
C LEU A 307 17.62 -3.95 12.94
N LEU A 308 17.07 -4.44 11.82
CA LEU A 308 16.84 -5.86 11.60
C LEU A 308 18.15 -6.65 11.54
N VAL A 309 19.17 -6.11 10.87
CA VAL A 309 20.51 -6.71 10.83
C VAL A 309 21.12 -6.71 12.24
N GLY A 310 20.96 -5.63 13.00
CA GLY A 310 21.37 -5.56 14.40
C GLY A 310 20.74 -6.65 15.28
N GLU A 311 19.43 -6.89 15.14
CA GLU A 311 18.72 -7.95 15.87
C GLU A 311 19.16 -9.35 15.41
N ALA A 312 19.36 -9.55 14.10
CA ALA A 312 19.84 -10.81 13.55
C ALA A 312 21.23 -11.18 14.10
N LEU A 313 22.14 -10.20 14.21
CA LEU A 313 23.46 -10.41 14.81
C LEU A 313 23.36 -10.66 16.32
N ALA A 314 22.52 -9.92 17.04
CA ALA A 314 22.35 -10.09 18.49
C ALA A 314 21.79 -11.47 18.87
N THR A 315 21.06 -12.13 17.97
CA THR A 315 20.43 -13.44 18.19
C THR A 315 21.22 -14.62 17.61
N GLY A 316 22.42 -14.39 17.08
CA GLY A 316 23.22 -15.45 16.45
C GLY A 316 22.49 -16.08 15.26
N LEU A 317 21.78 -15.27 14.47
CA LEU A 317 20.91 -15.79 13.41
C LEU A 317 21.69 -16.47 12.28
N MET A 318 22.94 -16.04 12.08
CA MET A 318 23.84 -16.54 11.03
C MET A 318 24.65 -17.77 11.46
N ASP A 319 24.55 -18.17 12.73
CA ASP A 319 25.37 -19.25 13.27
C ASP A 319 24.98 -20.59 12.63
N GLY A 320 25.97 -21.31 12.11
CA GLY A 320 25.78 -22.61 11.45
C GLY A 320 25.36 -22.54 9.97
N LEU A 321 25.21 -21.35 9.39
CA LEU A 321 24.95 -21.20 7.95
C LEU A 321 26.24 -21.27 7.14
N GLU A 322 26.13 -21.77 5.90
CA GLU A 322 27.21 -21.69 4.92
C GLU A 322 27.34 -20.27 4.32
N PRO A 323 28.51 -19.87 3.81
CA PRO A 323 28.73 -18.52 3.28
C PRO A 323 27.71 -18.10 2.20
N SER A 324 27.35 -19.01 1.29
CA SER A 324 26.37 -18.74 0.23
C SER A 324 24.94 -18.59 0.77
N GLU A 325 24.62 -19.27 1.88
CA GLU A 325 23.33 -19.15 2.56
C GLU A 325 23.22 -17.81 3.29
N VAL A 326 24.32 -17.33 3.89
CA VAL A 326 24.40 -15.98 4.46
C VAL A 326 24.17 -14.93 3.37
N ALA A 327 24.82 -15.06 2.22
CA ALA A 327 24.61 -14.16 1.08
C ALA A 327 23.14 -14.14 0.62
N ALA A 328 22.51 -15.32 0.50
CA ALA A 328 21.10 -15.46 0.16
C ALA A 328 20.20 -14.77 1.20
N LEU A 329 20.44 -15.01 2.47
CA LEU A 329 19.62 -14.47 3.56
C LEU A 329 19.74 -12.94 3.68
N VAL A 330 20.96 -12.41 3.68
CA VAL A 330 21.21 -10.96 3.78
C VAL A 330 20.66 -10.23 2.54
N SER A 331 20.64 -10.88 1.37
CA SER A 331 20.05 -10.29 0.17
C SER A 331 18.59 -9.89 0.35
N THR A 332 17.84 -10.58 1.22
CA THR A 332 16.42 -10.29 1.47
C THR A 332 16.18 -8.94 2.11
N VAL A 333 17.21 -8.37 2.75
CA VAL A 333 17.16 -7.08 3.44
C VAL A 333 17.35 -5.92 2.45
N VAL A 334 18.17 -6.12 1.41
CA VAL A 334 18.55 -5.06 0.47
C VAL A 334 17.82 -5.11 -0.85
N TYR A 335 17.36 -6.29 -1.28
CA TYR A 335 16.69 -6.48 -2.55
C TYR A 335 15.33 -5.77 -2.60
N GLU A 336 15.04 -5.17 -3.75
CA GLU A 336 13.76 -4.55 -4.09
C GLU A 336 13.31 -5.02 -5.48
N ALA A 337 12.17 -5.69 -5.53
CA ALA A 337 11.54 -6.08 -6.77
C ALA A 337 11.08 -4.84 -7.54
N ARG A 338 11.65 -4.63 -8.73
CA ARG A 338 11.18 -3.59 -9.66
C ARG A 338 9.96 -4.01 -10.47
N GLU A 339 9.64 -5.30 -10.42
CA GLU A 339 8.62 -5.92 -11.26
C GLU A 339 7.25 -5.90 -10.61
N ARG A 340 6.21 -5.76 -11.45
CA ARG A 340 4.81 -5.79 -11.00
C ARG A 340 4.36 -7.14 -10.45
N ASN A 341 5.17 -8.19 -10.64
CA ASN A 341 4.82 -9.57 -10.28
C ASN A 341 6.07 -10.29 -9.73
N PRO A 342 6.46 -10.03 -8.47
CA PRO A 342 7.66 -10.60 -7.89
C PRO A 342 7.63 -12.14 -7.94
N LEU A 343 8.75 -12.76 -8.31
CA LEU A 343 8.91 -14.20 -8.26
C LEU A 343 8.69 -14.69 -6.81
N PRO A 344 7.96 -15.80 -6.59
CA PRO A 344 7.86 -16.39 -5.26
C PRO A 344 9.26 -16.88 -4.85
N GLY A 345 9.96 -16.09 -4.03
CA GLY A 345 11.32 -16.40 -3.61
C GLY A 345 11.34 -17.67 -2.77
N ARG A 346 11.86 -18.75 -3.35
CA ARG A 346 12.15 -20.00 -2.64
C ARG A 346 13.58 -19.92 -2.12
N LEU A 347 13.75 -20.29 -0.85
CA LEU A 347 15.09 -20.35 -0.26
C LEU A 347 15.83 -21.58 -0.79
N PRO A 348 17.13 -21.45 -1.09
CA PRO A 348 17.90 -22.46 -1.83
C PRO A 348 18.13 -23.75 -1.03
N THR A 349 18.23 -23.64 0.30
CA THR A 349 18.49 -24.75 1.21
C THR A 349 17.51 -24.75 2.38
N ALA A 350 17.44 -25.88 3.11
CA ALA A 350 16.61 -25.98 4.31
C ALA A 350 17.09 -25.05 5.43
N ASP A 351 18.40 -24.90 5.59
CA ASP A 351 18.99 -24.03 6.60
C ASP A 351 18.77 -22.55 6.27
N ALA A 352 18.90 -22.16 4.99
CA ALA A 352 18.54 -20.81 4.54
C ALA A 352 17.03 -20.54 4.71
N ALA A 353 16.17 -21.53 4.48
CA ALA A 353 14.74 -21.43 4.74
C ALA A 353 14.44 -21.20 6.23
N HIS A 354 15.07 -21.96 7.11
CA HIS A 354 14.93 -21.81 8.55
C HIS A 354 15.46 -20.44 9.04
N GLY A 355 16.62 -20.02 8.53
CA GLY A 355 17.18 -18.69 8.78
C GLY A 355 16.24 -17.57 8.34
N TYR A 356 15.62 -17.70 7.16
CA TYR A 356 14.65 -16.73 6.65
C TYR A 356 13.38 -16.66 7.51
N GLU A 357 12.87 -17.80 8.00
CA GLU A 357 11.74 -17.81 8.94
C GLU A 357 12.09 -17.12 10.26
N ARG A 358 13.30 -17.34 10.79
CA ARG A 358 13.79 -16.61 11.98
C ARG A 358 13.88 -15.12 11.70
N LEU A 359 14.39 -14.72 10.55
CA LEU A 359 14.53 -13.32 10.17
C LEU A 359 13.17 -12.64 10.00
N GLN A 360 12.18 -13.32 9.40
CA GLN A 360 10.80 -12.85 9.35
C GLN A 360 10.18 -12.69 10.74
N ARG A 361 10.48 -13.57 11.70
CA ARG A 361 9.99 -13.41 13.09
C ARG A 361 10.55 -12.14 13.74
N LEU A 362 11.85 -11.87 13.56
CA LEU A 362 12.47 -10.62 14.03
C LEU A 362 11.85 -9.40 13.36
N TRP A 363 11.65 -9.45 12.06
CA TRP A 363 10.98 -8.38 11.32
C TRP A 363 9.57 -8.10 11.86
N ARG A 364 8.75 -9.13 12.10
CA ARG A 364 7.41 -8.96 12.69
C ARG A 364 7.46 -8.36 14.10
N GLN A 365 8.45 -8.74 14.89
CA GLN A 365 8.64 -8.18 16.23
C GLN A 365 8.99 -6.70 16.17
N ILE A 366 9.96 -6.33 15.32
CA ILE A 366 10.32 -4.91 15.08
C ILE A 366 9.10 -4.14 14.59
N ARG A 367 8.36 -4.67 13.60
CA ARG A 367 7.14 -4.04 13.06
C ARG A 367 6.08 -3.79 14.12
N ARG A 368 5.89 -4.73 15.05
CA ARG A 368 4.95 -4.56 16.15
C ARG A 368 5.37 -3.41 17.07
N THR A 369 6.65 -3.34 17.45
CA THR A 369 7.16 -2.22 18.28
C THR A 369 7.10 -0.89 17.52
N GLU A 370 7.39 -0.90 16.22
CA GLU A 370 7.21 0.24 15.32
C GLU A 370 5.77 0.76 15.31
N ASP A 371 4.79 -0.14 15.16
CA ASP A 371 3.37 0.20 15.16
C ASP A 371 2.91 0.77 16.52
N GLU A 372 3.40 0.21 17.64
CA GLU A 372 3.15 0.71 19.00
C GLU A 372 3.62 2.17 19.19
N HIS A 373 4.71 2.56 18.52
CA HIS A 373 5.26 3.92 18.55
C HIS A 373 4.88 4.78 17.32
N GLN A 374 4.02 4.29 16.43
CA GLN A 374 3.60 5.01 15.22
C GLN A 374 4.77 5.40 14.30
N VAL A 375 5.71 4.49 14.09
CA VAL A 375 6.87 4.59 13.20
C VAL A 375 6.81 3.44 12.19
N GLN A 376 7.31 3.62 10.97
CA GLN A 376 7.39 2.55 9.96
C GLN A 376 8.67 2.72 9.14
N LEU A 377 9.81 2.23 9.65
CA LEU A 377 11.12 2.39 9.01
C LEU A 377 11.67 1.07 8.46
N CYS A 378 11.41 -0.05 9.13
CA CYS A 378 11.99 -1.35 8.77
C CYS A 378 11.25 -2.00 7.59
N ARG A 379 11.80 -1.95 6.38
CA ARG A 379 11.15 -2.51 5.17
C ARG A 379 10.84 -4.02 5.29
N GLU A 380 9.80 -4.45 4.59
CA GLU A 380 9.50 -5.89 4.42
C GLU A 380 10.63 -6.61 3.66
N LEU A 381 10.85 -7.88 4.02
CA LEU A 381 11.90 -8.72 3.45
C LEU A 381 11.47 -9.30 2.12
N GLU A 382 12.32 -9.21 1.11
CA GLU A 382 12.01 -9.69 -0.23
C GLU A 382 12.89 -10.87 -0.63
N PRO A 383 12.35 -12.10 -0.76
CA PRO A 383 13.15 -13.29 -1.04
C PRO A 383 13.49 -13.48 -2.53
N GLY A 384 13.12 -12.53 -3.40
CA GLY A 384 13.22 -12.67 -4.87
C GLY A 384 14.64 -12.87 -5.41
N PHE A 385 15.66 -12.42 -4.68
CA PHE A 385 17.08 -12.54 -5.09
C PHE A 385 17.84 -13.68 -4.40
N THR A 386 17.20 -14.42 -3.51
CA THR A 386 17.85 -15.45 -2.68
C THR A 386 18.47 -16.59 -3.49
N THR A 387 17.71 -17.16 -4.44
CA THR A 387 18.21 -18.24 -5.32
C THR A 387 19.28 -17.75 -6.30
N PRO A 388 19.08 -16.64 -7.06
CA PRO A 388 20.11 -16.13 -7.96
C PRO A 388 21.46 -15.90 -7.29
N VAL A 389 21.47 -15.23 -6.13
CA VAL A 389 22.72 -14.89 -5.44
C VAL A 389 23.39 -16.10 -4.80
N TYR A 390 22.61 -17.06 -4.32
CA TYR A 390 23.14 -18.32 -3.80
C TYR A 390 23.89 -19.09 -4.88
N ARG A 391 23.27 -19.29 -6.05
CA ARG A 391 23.89 -20.04 -7.16
C ARG A 391 25.13 -19.31 -7.69
N TRP A 392 25.09 -17.98 -7.75
CA TRP A 392 26.26 -17.18 -8.07
C TRP A 392 27.41 -17.38 -7.06
N ALA A 393 27.10 -17.39 -5.77
CA ALA A 393 28.07 -17.65 -4.72
C ALA A 393 28.65 -19.08 -4.75
N GLU A 394 27.90 -20.04 -5.32
CA GLU A 394 28.36 -21.41 -5.61
C GLU A 394 29.12 -21.53 -6.95
N GLY A 395 29.32 -20.43 -7.68
CA GLY A 395 30.14 -20.39 -8.90
C GLY A 395 29.40 -20.65 -10.21
N VAL A 396 28.06 -20.62 -10.20
CA VAL A 396 27.27 -20.70 -11.44
C VAL A 396 27.51 -19.46 -12.31
N SER A 397 27.58 -19.65 -13.63
CA SER A 397 27.83 -18.57 -14.59
C SER A 397 26.66 -17.56 -14.64
N LEU A 398 26.97 -16.30 -14.96
CA LEU A 398 25.94 -15.27 -15.05
C LEU A 398 24.92 -15.56 -16.16
N ASP A 399 25.38 -16.05 -17.32
CA ASP A 399 24.50 -16.33 -18.47
C ASP A 399 23.41 -17.33 -18.10
N GLU A 400 23.77 -18.42 -17.39
CA GLU A 400 22.82 -19.42 -16.89
C GLU A 400 21.81 -18.81 -15.89
N LEU A 401 22.25 -17.93 -15.01
CA LEU A 401 21.36 -17.28 -14.03
C LEU A 401 20.35 -16.34 -14.68
N LEU A 402 20.77 -15.60 -15.72
CA LEU A 402 19.91 -14.65 -16.41
C LEU A 402 18.83 -15.35 -17.25
N GLU A 403 19.15 -16.50 -17.83
CA GLU A 403 18.17 -17.34 -18.54
C GLU A 403 17.05 -17.83 -17.62
N GLU A 404 17.36 -18.11 -16.36
CA GLU A 404 16.40 -18.63 -15.37
C GLU A 404 15.56 -17.55 -14.67
N THR A 405 16.09 -16.33 -14.53
CA THR A 405 15.57 -15.34 -13.55
C THR A 405 14.83 -14.15 -14.17
N GLU A 406 14.68 -14.08 -15.50
CA GLU A 406 14.16 -12.93 -16.27
C GLU A 406 14.78 -11.55 -15.89
N MET A 407 15.86 -11.55 -15.10
CA MET A 407 16.49 -10.36 -14.54
C MET A 407 17.42 -9.72 -15.55
N ALA A 408 17.48 -8.38 -15.58
CA ALA A 408 18.47 -7.67 -16.38
C ALA A 408 19.88 -7.81 -15.76
N PRO A 409 20.96 -8.03 -16.57
CA PRO A 409 22.33 -8.15 -16.04
C PRO A 409 22.76 -6.97 -15.15
N GLY A 410 22.37 -5.74 -15.51
CA GLY A 410 22.69 -4.55 -14.72
C GLY A 410 22.00 -4.52 -13.35
N ASP A 411 20.78 -5.02 -13.27
CA ASP A 411 20.05 -5.13 -12.00
C ASP A 411 20.66 -6.23 -11.12
N PHE A 412 21.10 -7.35 -11.70
CA PHE A 412 21.83 -8.38 -10.98
C PHE A 412 23.11 -7.81 -10.33
N VAL A 413 23.97 -7.15 -11.12
CA VAL A 413 25.21 -6.55 -10.63
C VAL A 413 24.94 -5.51 -9.55
N ARG A 414 23.94 -4.64 -9.73
CA ARG A 414 23.54 -3.65 -8.73
C ARG A 414 23.14 -4.31 -7.40
N ASN A 415 22.30 -5.34 -7.44
CA ASN A 415 21.85 -6.05 -6.24
C ASN A 415 23.03 -6.73 -5.53
N CYS A 416 23.95 -7.36 -6.28
CA CYS A 416 25.18 -7.89 -5.71
C CYS A 416 26.03 -6.81 -5.03
N LYS A 417 26.15 -5.60 -5.61
CA LYS A 417 26.90 -4.50 -4.99
C LYS A 417 26.25 -3.98 -3.70
N GLN A 418 24.93 -3.86 -3.66
CA GLN A 418 24.20 -3.49 -2.45
C GLN A 418 24.35 -4.56 -1.36
N LEU A 419 24.30 -5.85 -1.74
CA LEU A 419 24.57 -6.96 -0.83
C LEU A 419 26.01 -6.91 -0.29
N LEU A 420 27.01 -6.74 -1.16
CA LEU A 420 28.42 -6.68 -0.77
C LEU A 420 28.69 -5.53 0.21
N ASP A 421 28.09 -4.35 -0.02
CA ASP A 421 28.22 -3.24 0.91
C ASP A 421 27.63 -3.58 2.28
N LEU A 422 26.44 -4.20 2.34
CA LEU A 422 25.86 -4.62 3.61
C LEU A 422 26.67 -5.74 4.29
N LEU A 423 27.18 -6.72 3.54
CA LEU A 423 28.04 -7.78 4.10
C LEU A 423 29.31 -7.18 4.71
N ARG A 424 29.93 -6.18 4.05
CA ARG A 424 31.09 -5.47 4.61
C ARG A 424 30.74 -4.74 5.91
N GLN A 425 29.61 -4.04 5.96
CA GLN A 425 29.16 -3.37 7.18
C GLN A 425 28.90 -4.37 8.32
N ILE A 426 28.33 -5.54 8.00
CA ILE A 426 28.10 -6.62 8.97
C ILE A 426 29.44 -7.16 9.49
N GLU A 427 30.40 -7.42 8.61
CA GLU A 427 31.74 -7.91 8.98
C GLU A 427 32.42 -6.97 9.99
N GLU A 428 32.29 -5.64 9.81
CA GLU A 428 32.91 -4.64 10.68
C GLU A 428 32.35 -4.62 12.13
N VAL A 429 31.16 -5.17 12.35
CA VAL A 429 30.44 -5.08 13.64
C VAL A 429 30.13 -6.43 14.28
N ALA A 430 30.24 -7.52 13.52
CA ALA A 430 29.93 -8.86 13.98
C ALA A 430 31.02 -9.42 14.92
N GLN A 431 30.67 -10.46 15.69
CA GLN A 431 31.64 -11.21 16.49
C GLN A 431 32.66 -11.93 15.56
N PRO A 432 33.87 -12.26 16.03
CA PRO A 432 34.95 -12.77 15.16
C PRO A 432 34.57 -13.96 14.28
N GLU A 433 33.82 -14.93 14.80
CA GLU A 433 33.39 -16.11 14.05
C GLU A 433 32.39 -15.74 12.94
N THR A 434 31.35 -14.98 13.27
CA THR A 434 30.37 -14.47 12.31
C THR A 434 31.02 -13.54 11.28
N ALA A 435 31.97 -12.69 11.67
CA ALA A 435 32.71 -11.82 10.77
C ALA A 435 33.53 -12.63 9.75
N ALA A 436 34.19 -13.70 10.17
CA ALA A 436 34.91 -14.60 9.27
C ALA A 436 33.96 -15.31 8.29
N LEU A 437 32.79 -15.76 8.75
CA LEU A 437 31.74 -16.33 7.89
C LEU A 437 31.25 -15.32 6.84
N VAL A 438 30.94 -14.10 7.27
CA VAL A 438 30.45 -13.02 6.40
C VAL A 438 31.51 -12.58 5.39
N ARG A 439 32.79 -12.53 5.78
CA ARG A 439 33.90 -12.29 4.85
C ARG A 439 33.96 -13.34 3.75
N ARG A 440 33.85 -14.62 4.10
CA ARG A 440 33.79 -15.71 3.11
C ARG A 440 32.57 -15.59 2.19
N ALA A 441 31.43 -15.13 2.72
CA ALA A 441 30.23 -14.88 1.91
C ALA A 441 30.47 -13.74 0.90
N HIS A 442 31.11 -12.66 1.36
CA HIS A 442 31.51 -11.54 0.54
C HIS A 442 32.47 -11.98 -0.59
N GLU A 443 33.51 -12.75 -0.28
CA GLU A 443 34.45 -13.30 -1.28
C GLU A 443 33.76 -14.20 -2.31
N ARG A 444 32.80 -15.03 -1.89
CA ARG A 444 32.01 -15.88 -2.81
C ARG A 444 31.10 -15.09 -3.74
N VAL A 445 30.67 -13.90 -3.36
CA VAL A 445 29.85 -13.04 -4.25
C VAL A 445 30.72 -12.15 -5.13
N LEU A 446 31.90 -11.74 -4.65
CA LEU A 446 32.82 -10.85 -5.34
C LEU A 446 33.72 -11.59 -6.34
N HIS A 447 33.16 -12.07 -7.44
CA HIS A 447 33.92 -12.61 -8.56
C HIS A 447 33.31 -12.19 -9.91
N GLY A 448 33.91 -12.62 -11.02
CA GLY A 448 33.42 -12.36 -12.38
C GLY A 448 33.10 -10.89 -12.64
N VAL A 449 32.00 -10.62 -13.35
CA VAL A 449 31.56 -9.25 -13.68
C VAL A 449 31.30 -8.38 -12.44
N VAL A 450 30.95 -8.97 -11.30
CA VAL A 450 30.73 -8.24 -10.05
C VAL A 450 32.05 -7.68 -9.51
N ALA A 451 33.19 -8.34 -9.73
CA ALA A 451 34.51 -7.85 -9.34
C ALA A 451 35.10 -6.83 -10.33
N TYR A 452 34.71 -6.85 -11.60
CA TYR A 452 35.37 -6.11 -12.68
C TYR A 452 35.10 -4.60 -12.73
N THR A 453 34.12 -4.07 -12.01
CA THR A 453 33.80 -2.63 -12.07
C THR A 453 34.41 -1.86 -10.91
N GLY A 454 35.53 -1.19 -11.20
CA GLY A 454 36.07 -0.06 -10.46
C GLY A 454 36.49 1.04 -11.43
N VAL A 455 35.66 2.08 -11.56
CA VAL A 455 36.07 3.47 -11.78
C VAL A 455 35.17 4.32 -10.90
#